data_AF-A0A5P8VWA4-F1
#
_entry.id   AF-A0A5P8VWA4-F1
#
_cell.length_a   1.000
_cell.length_b   1.000
_cell.length_c   1.000
_cell.angle_alpha   90.00
_cell.angle_beta   90.00
_cell.angle_gamma   90.00
#
_symmetry.space_group_name_H-M   'P 1'
#
loop_
_entity.id
_entity.type
_entity.pdbx_description
1 polymer ?
#
loop_
_entity_poly.entity_id
_entity_poly.type
_entity_poly.pdbx_seq_one_letter_code
_entity_poly.pdbx_strand_id
1 'polypeptide(L)' 'MWIQYDGTSQPVAEALLEAGVLREDIVLGFHPAELRQYTDFAVS' A
#
# COMPACT_ATOMS: atom_id res chain seq x y z
N MET A 1 8.06 -0.32 1.19
CA MET A 1 7.45 0.34 2.38
C MET A 1 6.19 -0.41 2.77
N TRP A 2 5.93 -0.63 4.06
CA TRP A 2 4.79 -1.43 4.52
C TRP A 2 3.80 -0.57 5.30
N ILE A 3 2.56 -0.49 4.81
CA ILE A 3 1.44 0.16 5.50
C ILE A 3 0.74 -0.91 6.34
N GLN A 4 0.94 -0.86 7.65
CA GLN A 4 0.41 -1.87 8.58
C GLN A 4 -1.00 -1.54 9.08
N TYR A 5 -1.39 -0.27 8.98
CA TYR A 5 -2.70 0.23 9.39
C TYR A 5 -2.96 1.55 8.64
N ASP A 6 -4.18 1.71 8.13
CA ASP A 6 -4.66 2.96 7.55
C ASP A 6 -6.02 3.29 8.14
N GLY A 7 -6.06 4.33 8.98
CA GLY A 7 -7.28 4.85 9.62
C GLY A 7 -7.63 6.26 9.14
N THR A 8 -7.06 6.68 8.00
CA THR A 8 -7.16 8.05 7.51
C THR A 8 -8.26 8.21 6.47
N SER A 9 -8.81 9.42 6.33
CA SER A 9 -9.82 9.72 5.31
C SER A 9 -9.22 9.83 3.90
N GLN A 10 -7.93 10.17 3.79
CA GLN A 10 -7.15 10.11 2.57
C GLN A 10 -6.12 8.98 2.72
N PRO A 11 -6.23 7.87 1.96
CA PRO A 11 -5.37 6.72 2.16
C PRO A 11 -3.89 7.07 2.14
N VAL A 12 -3.12 6.50 3.08
CA VAL A 12 -1.66 6.71 3.18
C VAL A 12 -0.99 6.31 1.87
N ALA A 13 -1.47 5.24 1.23
CA ALA A 13 -0.96 4.80 -0.07
C ALA A 13 -1.08 5.89 -1.15
N GLU A 14 -2.16 6.67 -1.17
CA GLU A 14 -2.36 7.74 -2.15
C GLU A 14 -1.38 8.90 -1.91
N ALA A 15 -1.21 9.31 -0.65
CA ALA A 15 -0.26 10.36 -0.29
C ALA A 15 1.19 10.00 -0.68
N LEU A 16 1.54 8.71 -0.62
CA LEU A 16 2.86 8.23 -1.05
C LEU A 16 3.02 8.28 -2.58
N LEU A 17 1.97 7.97 -3.34
CA LEU A 17 1.97 8.11 -4.79
C LEU A 17 2.12 9.58 -5.21
N GLU A 18 1.39 10.49 -4.55
CA GLU A 18 1.52 11.94 -4.77
C GLU A 18 2.94 12.45 -4.44
N ALA A 19 3.60 11.85 -3.46
CA ALA A 19 5.00 12.12 -3.12
C ALA A 19 6.01 11.50 -4.09
N GLY A 20 5.56 10.76 -5.11
CA GLY A 20 6.40 10.16 -6.14
C GLY A 20 6.93 8.76 -5.81
N VAL A 21 6.42 8.11 -4.77
CA VAL A 21 6.73 6.69 -4.49
C VAL A 21 6.01 5.82 -5.51
N LEU A 22 6.70 4.82 -6.06
CA LEU A 22 6.10 3.91 -7.04
C LEU A 22 5.17 2.89 -6.34
N ARG A 23 4.15 2.41 -7.05
CA ARG A 23 3.18 1.44 -6.49
C ARG A 23 3.86 0.13 -6.10
N GLU A 24 4.83 -0.30 -6.90
CA GLU A 24 5.68 -1.47 -6.67
C GLU A 24 6.64 -1.35 -5.47
N ASP A 25 6.72 -0.17 -4.84
CA ASP A 25 7.50 0.05 -3.63
C ASP A 25 6.62 0.12 -2.37
N ILE A 26 5.29 0.01 -2.50
CA ILE A 26 4.32 0.12 -1.41
C ILE A 26 3.65 -1.24 -1.22
N VAL A 27 3.62 -1.73 0.02
CA VAL A 27 2.94 -2.97 0.42
C VAL A 27 1.80 -2.63 1.36
N LEU A 28 0.59 -3.05 1.01
CA LEU A 28 -0.59 -2.95 1.89
C LEU A 28 -0.56 -4.09 2.91
N GLY A 29 0.27 -3.93 3.94
CA GLY A 29 0.54 -4.95 4.95
C GLY A 29 -0.67 -5.34 5.81
N PHE A 30 -1.69 -4.48 5.90
CA PHE A 30 -2.96 -4.79 6.55
C PHE A 30 -3.84 -5.78 5.77
N HIS A 31 -3.57 -6.02 4.47
CA HIS A 31 -4.19 -7.11 3.74
C HIS A 31 -3.45 -8.44 4.00
N PRO A 32 -4.18 -9.58 4.12
CA PRO A 32 -3.58 -10.91 4.11
C PRO A 32 -2.66 -11.12 2.92
N ALA A 33 -1.54 -11.82 3.12
CA ALA A 33 -0.49 -11.97 2.10
C ALA A 33 -1.00 -12.56 0.79
N GLU A 34 -1.92 -13.52 0.86
CA GLU A 34 -2.52 -14.21 -0.28
C GLU A 34 -3.41 -13.29 -1.12
N LEU A 35 -3.90 -12.19 -0.53
CA LEU A 35 -4.76 -11.23 -1.20
C LEU A 35 -3.98 -10.07 -1.84
N ARG A 36 -2.72 -9.84 -1.45
CA ARG A 36 -1.91 -8.72 -1.97
C ARG A 36 -1.62 -8.82 -3.46
N GLN A 37 -1.57 -10.03 -4.03
CA GLN A 37 -1.43 -10.23 -5.47
C GLN A 37 -2.60 -9.66 -6.29
N TYR A 38 -3.75 -9.43 -5.65
CA TYR A 38 -4.93 -8.82 -6.26
C TYR A 38 -5.01 -7.32 -5.97
N THR A 39 -4.00 -6.76 -5.31
CA THR A 39 -3.84 -5.32 -5.14
C THR A 39 -2.89 -4.81 -6.23
N ASP A 40 -3.10 -3.59 -6.72
CA ASP A 40 -2.19 -2.94 -7.68
C ASP A 40 -0.89 -2.44 -7.03
N PHE A 41 -0.52 -3.02 -5.89
CA PHE A 41 0.62 -2.67 -5.03
C PHE A 41 1.56 -3.87 -4.89
N ALA A 42 2.72 -3.67 -4.28
CA ALA A 42 3.68 -4.75 -4.05
C ALA A 42 3.15 -5.82 -3.09
N VAL A 43 3.60 -7.06 -3.34
CA VAL A 43 3.23 -8.22 -2.53
C VAL A 43 4.12 -8.35 -1.28
N SER A 44 5.37 -7.88 -1.34
CA SER A 44 6.41 -8.01 -0.30
C SER A 44 7.41 -6.86 -0.31
#